data_AF-A0A524CBS1-F1
#
_entry.id   AF-A0A524CBS1-F1
#
_cell.length_a   1.000
_cell.length_b   1.000
_cell.length_c   1.000
_cell.angle_alpha   90.00
_cell.angle_beta   90.00
_cell.angle_gamma   90.00
#
_symmetry.space_group_name_H-M   'P 1'
#
loop_
_entity.id
_entity.type
_entity.pdbx_description
1 polymer ?
#
loop_
_entity_poly.entity_id
_entity_poly.type
_entity_poly.pdbx_seq_one_letter_code
_entity_poly.pdbx_strand_id
1 'polypeptide(L)'
;MYNDVIEERLKKLEKIVDYLEGIKDYNIDKFKVDYTLSSALKHNLQIAIQCILDIGNHIIAIENLEKPNQYKDIFLVLGKNKIIPMAFANKINKMAGLRNILIHIYMDIDLDELISHLKKINDFKIFMKYIAEYLKNKEIKENKIK
;
A
#
# COMPACT_ATOMS: atom_id res chain seq x y z
N MET A 1 1.63 14.12 -16.52
CA MET A 1 0.18 14.29 -16.26
C MET A 1 -0.49 13.03 -15.69
N TYR A 2 -0.44 11.85 -16.33
CA TYR A 2 -1.06 10.64 -15.74
C TYR A 2 -0.22 9.97 -14.64
N ASN A 3 1.11 10.06 -14.71
CA ASN A 3 2.01 9.51 -13.68
C ASN A 3 2.05 10.36 -12.40
N ASP A 4 1.72 11.66 -12.51
CA ASP A 4 1.82 12.64 -11.42
C ASP A 4 0.99 12.21 -10.19
N VAL A 5 -0.18 11.61 -10.41
CA VAL A 5 -1.03 11.05 -9.34
C VAL A 5 -0.38 9.84 -8.66
N ILE A 6 0.23 8.93 -9.44
CA ILE A 6 0.94 7.77 -8.89
C ILE A 6 2.15 8.24 -8.07
N GLU A 7 2.93 9.20 -8.59
CA GLU A 7 4.10 9.76 -7.92
C GLU A 7 3.74 10.48 -6.62
N GLU A 8 2.66 11.26 -6.60
CA GLU A 8 2.18 11.91 -5.38
C GLU A 8 1.80 10.87 -4.31
N ARG A 9 1.11 9.79 -4.71
CA ARG A 9 0.73 8.71 -3.81
C ARG A 9 1.93 7.89 -3.33
N LEU A 10 2.95 7.68 -4.18
CA LEU A 10 4.21 7.06 -3.78
C LEU A 10 4.95 7.92 -2.75
N LYS A 11 5.08 9.23 -2.98
CA LYS A 11 5.69 10.17 -2.01
C LYS A 11 4.94 10.19 -0.69
N LYS A 12 3.61 10.11 -0.71
CA LYS A 12 2.80 10.04 0.51
C LYS A 12 3.04 8.71 1.25
N LEU A 13 3.07 7.60 0.53
CA LEU A 13 3.32 6.27 1.08
C LEU A 13 4.72 6.17 1.69
N GLU A 14 5.74 6.73 1.04
CA GLU A 14 7.11 6.79 1.54
C GLU A 14 7.20 7.49 2.90
N LYS A 15 6.64 8.71 3.02
CA LYS A 15 6.58 9.44 4.30
C LYS A 15 5.90 8.67 5.41
N ILE A 16 4.84 7.93 5.08
CA ILE A 16 4.12 7.09 6.04
C ILE A 16 4.98 5.92 6.47
N VAL A 17 5.62 5.23 5.53
CA VAL A 17 6.52 4.12 5.80
C VAL A 17 7.69 4.57 6.68
N ASP A 18 8.27 5.74 6.42
CA ASP A 18 9.34 6.31 7.26
C ASP A 18 8.87 6.59 8.68
N TYR A 19 7.68 7.15 8.84
CA TYR A 19 7.07 7.36 10.16
C TYR A 19 6.85 6.02 10.88
N LEU A 20 6.24 5.04 10.21
CA LEU A 20 5.93 3.72 10.79
C LEU A 20 7.21 2.96 11.17
N GLU A 21 8.27 3.09 10.37
CA GLU A 21 9.60 2.56 10.70
C GLU A 21 10.19 3.21 11.94
N GLY A 22 10.05 4.53 12.10
CA GLY A 22 10.55 5.26 13.26
C GLY A 22 9.88 4.87 14.58
N ILE A 23 8.68 4.28 14.54
CA ILE A 23 7.92 3.84 15.72
C ILE A 23 7.87 2.31 15.88
N LYS A 24 8.42 1.52 14.94
CA LYS A 24 8.26 0.06 14.93
C LYS A 24 8.88 -0.65 16.14
N ASP A 25 9.92 -0.06 16.72
CA ASP A 25 10.68 -0.61 17.85
C ASP A 25 10.20 -0.05 19.20
N TYR A 26 9.13 0.74 19.22
CA TYR A 26 8.52 1.19 20.47
C TYR A 26 7.86 -0.01 21.19
N ASN A 27 7.96 -0.05 22.51
CA ASN A 27 7.28 -1.08 23.31
C ASN A 27 5.77 -1.00 23.07
N ILE A 28 5.12 -2.16 22.89
CA ILE A 28 3.66 -2.35 22.81
C ILE A 28 2.95 -1.58 23.93
N ASP A 29 3.49 -1.59 25.15
CA ASP A 29 2.90 -0.88 26.29
C ASP A 29 2.77 0.63 26.05
N LYS A 30 3.71 1.22 25.28
CA LYS A 30 3.68 2.64 24.91
C LYS A 30 2.47 2.95 24.01
N PHE A 31 2.14 2.05 23.09
CA PHE A 31 0.95 2.20 22.23
C PHE A 31 -0.37 2.02 23.01
N LYS A 32 -0.36 1.26 24.12
CA LYS A 32 -1.55 1.03 24.97
C LYS A 32 -1.92 2.27 25.79
N VAL A 33 -0.92 3.03 26.23
CA VAL A 33 -1.12 4.19 27.11
C VAL A 33 -1.15 5.52 26.36
N ASP A 34 -0.51 5.62 25.20
CA ASP A 34 -0.46 6.85 24.39
C ASP A 34 -1.52 6.82 23.28
N TYR A 35 -2.66 7.47 23.55
CA TYR A 35 -3.77 7.59 22.60
C TYR A 35 -3.36 8.27 21.29
N THR A 36 -2.46 9.27 21.36
CA THR A 36 -2.00 10.00 20.18
C THR A 36 -1.17 9.09 19.28
N LEU A 37 -0.23 8.35 19.86
CA LEU A 37 0.61 7.40 19.15
C LEU A 37 -0.23 6.26 18.53
N SER A 38 -1.18 5.70 19.28
CA SER A 38 -2.08 4.66 18.79
C SER A 38 -2.95 5.15 17.63
N SER A 39 -3.53 6.35 17.76
CA SER A 39 -4.34 6.98 16.72
C SER A 39 -3.53 7.29 15.47
N ALA A 40 -2.30 7.78 15.64
CA ALA A 40 -1.38 8.03 14.55
C ALA A 40 -1.00 6.72 13.82
N LEU A 41 -0.70 5.65 14.55
CA LEU A 41 -0.42 4.34 13.97
C LEU A 41 -1.60 3.83 13.12
N LYS A 42 -2.81 3.83 13.69
CA LYS A 42 -4.05 3.41 13.01
C LYS A 42 -4.26 4.19 11.72
N HIS A 43 -4.20 5.52 11.82
CA HIS A 43 -4.42 6.40 10.68
C HIS A 43 -3.36 6.21 9.60
N ASN A 44 -2.08 6.14 9.97
CA ASN A 44 -1.01 5.96 9.00
C ASN A 44 -1.10 4.61 8.27
N LEU A 45 -1.41 3.51 8.96
CA LEU A 45 -1.64 2.22 8.31
C LEU A 45 -2.85 2.26 7.35
N GLN A 46 -3.92 2.95 7.73
CA GLN A 46 -5.08 3.16 6.86
C GLN A 46 -4.71 3.90 5.59
N ILE A 47 -4.00 5.02 5.70
CA ILE A 47 -3.59 5.81 4.54
C ILE A 47 -2.59 5.03 3.68
N ALA A 48 -1.66 4.27 4.27
CA ALA A 48 -0.73 3.43 3.51
C ALA A 48 -1.46 2.40 2.63
N ILE A 49 -2.46 1.72 3.20
CA ILE A 49 -3.31 0.76 2.47
C ILE A 49 -4.11 1.46 1.37
N GLN A 50 -4.67 2.63 1.65
CA GLN A 50 -5.39 3.41 0.63
C GLN A 50 -4.47 3.82 -0.53
N CYS A 51 -3.25 4.28 -0.24
CA CYS A 51 -2.29 4.66 -1.28
C CYS A 51 -1.97 3.51 -2.24
N ILE A 52 -1.70 2.29 -1.74
CA ILE A 52 -1.38 1.16 -2.62
C ILE A 52 -2.58 0.70 -3.46
N LEU A 53 -3.81 0.84 -2.94
CA LEU A 53 -5.04 0.54 -3.69
C LEU A 53 -5.28 1.58 -4.78
N ASP A 54 -5.14 2.87 -4.46
CA ASP A 54 -5.31 3.98 -5.40
C ASP A 54 -4.30 3.88 -6.55
N ILE A 55 -3.03 3.63 -6.21
CA ILE A 55 -1.97 3.41 -7.20
C ILE A 55 -2.34 2.26 -8.13
N GLY A 56 -2.73 1.11 -7.56
CA GLY A 56 -3.08 -0.06 -8.36
C GLY A 56 -4.29 0.18 -9.28
N ASN A 57 -5.34 0.82 -8.76
CA ASN A 57 -6.51 1.20 -9.56
C ASN A 57 -6.16 2.16 -10.69
N HIS A 58 -5.32 3.16 -10.40
CA HIS A 58 -4.90 4.12 -11.41
C HIS A 58 -4.09 3.44 -12.51
N ILE A 59 -3.18 2.52 -12.14
CA ILE A 59 -2.43 1.71 -13.10
C ILE A 59 -3.37 0.86 -13.98
N ILE A 60 -4.37 0.22 -13.39
CA ILE A 60 -5.39 -0.54 -14.13
C ILE A 60 -6.12 0.35 -15.15
N ALA A 61 -6.46 1.57 -14.75
CA ALA A 61 -7.15 2.52 -15.63
C ALA A 61 -6.26 3.00 -16.79
N ILE A 62 -5.01 3.40 -16.52
CA ILE A 62 -4.10 3.92 -17.57
C ILE A 62 -3.65 2.84 -18.55
N GLU A 63 -3.56 1.58 -18.11
CA GLU A 63 -3.20 0.43 -18.95
C GLU A 63 -4.42 -0.22 -19.61
N ASN A 64 -5.63 0.30 -19.34
CA ASN A 64 -6.91 -0.23 -19.82
C ASN A 64 -7.07 -1.74 -19.55
N LEU A 65 -6.71 -2.17 -18.34
CA LEU A 65 -6.76 -3.59 -17.94
C LEU A 65 -8.18 -4.01 -17.52
N GLU A 66 -8.38 -5.32 -17.40
CA GLU A 66 -9.60 -5.89 -16.84
C GLU A 66 -9.88 -5.30 -15.45
N LYS A 67 -11.09 -4.76 -15.27
CA LYS A 67 -11.48 -4.14 -13.99
C LYS A 67 -11.56 -5.21 -12.90
N PRO A 68 -11.05 -4.92 -11.69
CA PRO A 68 -11.15 -5.85 -10.57
C PRO A 68 -12.61 -5.98 -10.14
N ASN A 69 -13.04 -7.20 -9.79
CA ASN A 69 -14.39 -7.46 -9.28
C ASN A 69 -14.58 -6.89 -7.87
N GLN A 70 -13.52 -6.91 -7.06
CA GLN A 70 -13.48 -6.32 -5.71
C GLN A 70 -12.16 -5.56 -5.50
N TYR A 71 -12.11 -4.60 -4.57
CA TYR A 71 -10.89 -3.84 -4.25
C TYR A 71 -9.67 -4.72 -3.96
N LYS A 72 -9.87 -5.87 -3.32
CA LYS A 72 -8.78 -6.82 -3.05
C LYS A 72 -8.14 -7.35 -4.35
N ASP A 73 -8.93 -7.52 -5.40
CA ASP A 73 -8.48 -8.11 -6.66
C ASP A 73 -7.56 -7.18 -7.47
N ILE A 74 -7.43 -5.90 -7.09
CA ILE A 74 -6.52 -4.93 -7.74
C ILE A 74 -5.12 -5.52 -7.90
N PHE A 75 -4.55 -6.06 -6.82
CA PHE A 75 -3.19 -6.59 -6.86
C PHE A 75 -3.08 -7.83 -7.74
N LEU A 76 -4.14 -8.65 -7.81
CA LEU A 76 -4.18 -9.81 -8.70
C LEU A 76 -4.21 -9.38 -10.16
N VAL A 77 -4.95 -8.32 -10.50
CA VAL A 77 -4.94 -7.75 -11.87
C VAL A 77 -3.55 -7.25 -12.23
N LEU A 78 -2.86 -6.53 -11.34
CA LEU A 78 -1.48 -6.11 -11.56
C LEU A 78 -0.53 -7.30 -11.76
N GLY A 79 -0.71 -8.36 -10.97
CA GLY A 79 0.07 -9.60 -11.06
C GLY A 79 -0.13 -10.35 -12.38
N LYS A 80 -1.38 -10.52 -12.82
CA LYS A 80 -1.72 -11.14 -14.11
C LYS A 80 -1.06 -10.41 -15.30
N ASN A 81 -0.96 -9.09 -15.20
CA ASN A 81 -0.37 -8.24 -16.23
C ASN A 81 1.15 -8.00 -16.04
N LYS A 82 1.80 -8.75 -15.14
CA LYS A 82 3.25 -8.71 -14.89
C LYS A 82 3.79 -7.34 -14.45
N ILE A 83 2.93 -6.47 -13.91
CA ILE A 83 3.34 -5.18 -13.35
C ILE A 83 4.04 -5.40 -12.00
N ILE A 84 3.54 -6.35 -11.23
CA ILE A 84 4.20 -6.88 -10.03
C ILE A 84 4.28 -8.40 -10.13
N PRO A 85 5.23 -9.08 -9.46
CA PRO A 85 5.28 -10.54 -9.46
C PRO A 85 4.00 -11.15 -8.89
N MET A 86 3.46 -12.18 -9.55
CA MET A 86 2.20 -12.81 -9.12
C MET A 86 2.27 -13.38 -7.70
N ALA A 87 3.43 -13.90 -7.28
CA ALA A 87 3.65 -14.34 -5.90
C ALA A 87 3.49 -13.19 -4.89
N PHE A 88 3.99 -12.01 -5.24
CA PHE A 88 3.84 -10.80 -4.41
C PHE A 88 2.40 -10.27 -4.45
N ALA A 89 1.76 -10.26 -5.61
CA ALA A 89 0.34 -9.93 -5.74
C ALA A 89 -0.53 -10.77 -4.80
N ASN A 90 -0.33 -12.09 -4.76
CA ASN A 90 -1.04 -13.00 -3.85
C ASN A 90 -0.77 -12.69 -2.37
N LYS A 91 0.48 -12.31 -2.03
CA LYS A 91 0.86 -11.93 -0.66
C LYS A 91 0.16 -10.63 -0.23
N ILE A 92 0.29 -9.56 -1.02
CA ILE A 92 -0.23 -8.24 -0.66
C ILE A 92 -1.75 -8.14 -0.82
N ASN A 93 -2.37 -9.01 -1.64
CA ASN A 93 -3.83 -9.12 -1.71
C ASN A 93 -4.46 -9.43 -0.32
N LYS A 94 -3.78 -10.24 0.51
CA LYS A 94 -4.24 -10.49 1.89
C LYS A 94 -4.23 -9.21 2.75
N MET A 95 -3.35 -8.26 2.44
CA MET A 95 -3.28 -6.95 3.08
C MET A 95 -4.42 -6.03 2.62
N ALA A 96 -4.90 -6.17 1.38
CA ALA A 96 -6.05 -5.42 0.87
C ALA A 96 -7.35 -5.69 1.66
N GLY A 97 -7.49 -6.91 2.15
CA GLY A 97 -8.58 -7.31 3.05
C GLY A 97 -8.60 -6.53 4.37
N LEU A 98 -7.48 -5.93 4.77
CA LEU A 98 -7.41 -5.07 5.96
C LEU A 98 -8.17 -3.77 5.81
N ARG A 99 -8.54 -3.34 4.61
CA ARG A 99 -9.43 -2.18 4.44
C ARG A 99 -10.76 -2.37 5.19
N ASN A 100 -11.28 -3.60 5.21
CA ASN A 100 -12.49 -3.92 5.96
C ASN A 100 -12.23 -3.98 7.48
N ILE A 101 -11.04 -4.44 7.86
CA ILE A 101 -10.58 -4.44 9.27
C ILE A 101 -10.37 -2.99 9.76
N LEU A 102 -9.88 -2.07 8.93
CA LEU A 102 -9.75 -0.64 9.25
C LEU A 102 -11.11 0.07 9.40
N ILE A 103 -12.19 -0.44 8.79
CA ILE A 103 -13.56 0.04 9.08
C ILE A 103 -14.00 -0.49 10.45
N HIS A 104 -13.61 -1.71 10.81
CA HIS A 104 -13.75 -2.24 12.18
C HIS A 104 -12.77 -1.62 13.21
N ILE A 105 -11.73 -0.88 12.82
CA ILE A 105 -10.84 -0.13 13.75
C ILE A 105 -11.59 0.88 14.60
N TYR A 106 -12.72 1.38 14.09
CA TYR A 106 -13.61 2.24 14.85
C TYR A 106 -14.37 1.49 15.97
N MET A 107 -14.36 0.15 16.00
CA MET A 107 -15.12 -0.71 16.91
C MET A 107 -14.26 -1.79 17.59
N ASP A 108 -13.19 -1.42 18.30
CA ASP A 108 -12.41 -2.34 19.16
C ASP A 108 -11.43 -3.30 18.46
N ILE A 109 -10.50 -2.77 17.65
CA ILE A 109 -9.33 -3.59 17.26
C ILE A 109 -8.38 -3.81 18.42
N ASP A 110 -7.96 -5.07 18.57
CA ASP A 110 -6.83 -5.48 19.38
C ASP A 110 -5.55 -4.81 18.88
N LEU A 111 -4.97 -3.97 19.72
CA LEU A 111 -3.74 -3.25 19.43
C LEU A 111 -2.59 -4.21 19.08
N ASP A 112 -2.60 -5.43 19.62
CA ASP A 112 -1.59 -6.44 19.34
C ASP A 112 -1.71 -6.93 17.87
N GLU A 113 -2.93 -7.03 17.33
CA GLU A 113 -3.16 -7.29 15.92
C GLU A 113 -2.66 -6.13 15.05
N LEU A 114 -2.92 -4.88 15.44
CA LEU A 114 -2.46 -3.69 14.70
C LEU A 114 -0.92 -3.61 14.66
N ILE A 115 -0.25 -3.88 15.78
CA ILE A 115 1.21 -3.90 15.87
C ILE A 115 1.79 -5.06 15.04
N SER A 116 1.10 -6.20 14.94
CA SER A 116 1.52 -7.27 14.03
C SER A 116 1.60 -6.81 12.56
N HIS A 117 0.81 -5.80 12.18
CA HIS A 117 0.85 -5.20 10.84
C HIS A 117 2.06 -4.29 10.61
N LEU A 118 2.69 -3.75 11.67
CA LEU A 118 3.98 -3.05 11.55
C LEU A 118 5.07 -3.99 11.00
N LYS A 119 4.99 -5.30 11.27
CA LYS A 119 5.92 -6.28 10.68
C LYS A 119 5.77 -6.43 9.17
N LYS A 120 4.66 -5.95 8.60
CA LYS A 120 4.37 -5.97 7.16
C LYS A 120 4.75 -4.68 6.44
N ILE A 121 5.38 -3.71 7.12
CA ILE A 121 5.85 -2.45 6.50
C ILE A 121 6.74 -2.71 5.27
N ASN A 122 7.54 -3.78 5.32
CA ASN A 122 8.40 -4.18 4.22
C ASN A 122 7.61 -4.47 2.92
N ASP A 123 6.35 -4.88 3.01
CA ASP A 123 5.52 -5.10 1.81
C ASP A 123 5.17 -3.78 1.12
N PHE A 124 4.96 -2.68 1.86
CA PHE A 124 4.80 -1.35 1.23
C PHE A 124 6.07 -0.92 0.50
N LYS A 125 7.24 -1.14 1.11
CA LYS A 125 8.54 -0.84 0.47
C LYS A 125 8.75 -1.64 -0.81
N ILE A 126 8.47 -2.94 -0.77
CA ILE A 126 8.57 -3.82 -1.94
C ILE A 126 7.58 -3.38 -3.02
N PHE A 127 6.35 -3.03 -2.66
CA PHE A 127 5.36 -2.50 -3.61
C PHE A 127 5.85 -1.21 -4.27
N MET A 128 6.32 -0.22 -3.49
CA MET A 128 6.88 1.03 -4.03
C MET A 128 8.00 0.76 -5.04
N LYS A 129 8.91 -0.18 -4.73
CA LYS A 129 9.99 -0.56 -5.64
C LYS A 129 9.45 -1.09 -6.97
N TYR A 130 8.49 -2.02 -6.95
CA TYR A 130 7.92 -2.54 -8.20
C TYR A 130 7.21 -1.46 -9.02
N ILE A 131 6.46 -0.56 -8.38
CA ILE A 131 5.78 0.52 -9.10
C ILE A 131 6.79 1.50 -9.69
N ALA A 132 7.86 1.86 -8.97
CA ALA A 132 8.91 2.71 -9.50
C ALA A 132 9.62 2.08 -10.71
N GLU A 133 9.91 0.78 -10.66
CA GLU A 133 10.47 0.03 -11.80
C GLU A 133 9.50 0.00 -12.99
N TYR A 134 8.21 -0.22 -12.74
CA TYR A 134 7.17 -0.17 -13.76
C TYR A 134 7.09 1.20 -14.45
N LEU A 135 7.05 2.29 -13.69
CA LEU A 135 6.99 3.66 -14.24
C LEU A 135 8.22 3.97 -15.10
N LYS A 136 9.42 3.64 -14.61
CA LYS A 136 10.66 3.80 -15.36
C LYS A 136 10.64 3.04 -16.69
N ASN A 137 10.17 1.79 -16.67
CA ASN A 137 10.06 0.96 -17.87
C ASN A 137 9.03 1.52 -18.87
N LYS A 138 7.96 2.14 -18.39
CA LYS A 138 6.94 2.79 -19.21
C LYS A 138 7.48 4.03 -19.91
N GLU A 139 8.16 4.92 -19.18
CA GLU A 139 8.80 6.11 -19.74
C GLU A 139 9.82 5.78 -20.84
N ILE A 140 10.63 4.73 -20.63
CA ILE A 140 11.60 4.27 -21.65
C ILE A 140 10.89 3.81 -22.93
N LYS A 141 9.73 3.14 -22.83
CA LYS A 141 8.96 2.71 -24.00
C LYS A 141 8.36 3.89 -24.75
N GLU A 142 7.77 4.85 -24.03
CA GLU A 142 7.17 6.05 -24.63
C GLU A 142 8.21 6.92 -25.35
N ASN A 143 9.43 7.01 -24.81
CA ASN A 143 10.53 7.77 -25.42
C ASN A 143 11.19 7.09 -26.62
N LYS A 144 11.00 5.77 -26.81
CA LYS A 144 11.51 5.03 -27.98
C LYS A 144 10.58 5.06 -29.20
N ILE A 145 9.33 5.48 -29.01
CA ILE A 145 8.29 5.52 -30.05
C ILE A 145 8.17 6.94 -30.64
N LYS A 146 8.80 7.94 -30.02
CA LYS A 146 8.98 9.29 -30.55
C LYS A 146 10.29 9.41 -31.32
#